data_AF-A0A849V773-F1
#
_entry.id   AF-A0A849V773-F1
#
_cell.length_a   1.000
_cell.length_b   1.000
_cell.length_c   1.000
_cell.angle_alpha   90.00
_cell.angle_beta   90.00
_cell.angle_gamma   90.00
#
_symmetry.space_group_name_H-M   'P 1'
#
loop_
_entity.id
_entity.type
_entity.pdbx_description
1 polymer ?
#
loop_
_entity_poly.entity_id
_entity_poly.type
_entity_poly.pdbx_seq_one_letter_code
_entity_poly.pdbx_strand_id
1 'polypeptide(L)'
;MHIFTSLDIESCRKTIAGEGANRVSFVYHLKISDIDGYKTWLNESEHSFSGKRLYRVKADPVAREGMLVDEILIDEFYSVQKGLDFLSTLGGALERFCSEYAILVIKPEPPIVFHLVKWISRLIRLFKGTTDKGTPSANWSAENIAVWPDDKQMEVARAQNLDETLFVYNLNKYKPVAQYSDVNEGSKNVSGKEAYDRYSKIAGFELLRRGAYPVYGGKPICIFSSDKDCMLAQHWDHFIFVRYPQRRNLLATIESEEFNKGEVHRDAGLQRVAICMGKEA
;
A
#
# COMPACT_ATOMS: atom_id res chain seq x y z
N MET A 1 -7.09 -22.23 11.33
CA MET A 1 -8.55 -22.37 11.19
C MET A 1 -9.21 -21.25 12.00
N HIS A 2 -9.30 -20.06 11.41
CA HIS A 2 -10.01 -18.93 12.00
C HIS A 2 -11.35 -18.78 11.29
N ILE A 3 -12.31 -19.63 11.66
CA ILE A 3 -13.71 -19.40 11.30
C ILE A 3 -14.08 -18.04 11.92
N PHE A 4 -14.51 -17.12 11.07
CA PHE A 4 -15.07 -15.84 11.50
C PHE A 4 -16.10 -16.05 12.60
N THR A 5 -15.82 -15.52 13.79
CA THR A 5 -16.87 -15.44 14.79
C THR A 5 -17.75 -14.24 14.47
N SER A 6 -19.04 -14.34 14.79
CA SER A 6 -19.96 -13.19 14.72
C SER A 6 -19.46 -12.00 15.56
N LEU A 7 -18.61 -12.26 16.56
CA LEU A 7 -17.96 -11.27 17.42
C LEU A 7 -16.93 -10.42 16.66
N ASP A 8 -16.17 -11.01 15.73
CA ASP A 8 -15.14 -10.30 14.95
C ASP A 8 -15.78 -9.31 13.96
N ILE A 9 -16.88 -9.72 13.32
CA ILE A 9 -17.65 -8.88 12.40
C ILE A 9 -18.29 -7.71 13.16
N GLU A 10 -18.87 -7.96 14.32
CA GLU A 10 -19.49 -6.93 15.15
C GLU A 10 -18.44 -5.94 15.70
N SER A 11 -17.26 -6.42 16.07
CA SER A 11 -16.13 -5.57 16.48
C SER A 11 -15.66 -4.66 15.35
N CYS A 12 -15.43 -5.21 14.15
CA CYS A 12 -15.09 -4.41 12.98
C CYS A 12 -16.20 -3.42 12.63
N ARG A 13 -17.48 -3.83 12.66
CA ARG A 13 -18.63 -2.94 12.43
C ARG A 13 -18.63 -1.74 13.39
N LYS A 14 -18.44 -1.98 14.70
CA LYS A 14 -18.34 -0.91 15.70
C LYS A 14 -17.17 0.02 15.43
N THR A 15 -16.02 -0.53 15.04
CA THR A 15 -14.81 0.27 14.73
C THR A 15 -15.04 1.14 13.50
N ILE A 16 -15.64 0.60 12.43
CA ILE A 16 -15.98 1.35 11.22
C ILE A 16 -16.98 2.47 11.54
N ALA A 17 -18.00 2.18 12.36
CA ALA A 17 -18.98 3.17 12.79
C ALA A 17 -18.34 4.30 13.62
N GLY A 18 -17.45 3.96 14.55
CA GLY A 18 -16.71 4.94 15.37
C GLY A 18 -15.82 5.87 14.55
N GLU A 19 -15.31 5.41 13.41
CA GLU A 19 -14.54 6.22 12.46
C GLU A 19 -15.41 7.10 11.53
N GLY A 20 -16.74 7.02 11.63
CA GLY A 20 -17.68 7.80 10.82
C GLY A 20 -17.53 7.54 9.32
N ALA A 21 -17.19 6.32 8.92
CA ALA A 21 -16.99 5.95 7.54
C ALA A 21 -18.33 5.65 6.84
N ASN A 22 -18.62 6.35 5.74
CA ASN A 22 -19.79 6.06 4.89
C ASN A 22 -19.45 5.12 3.73
N ARG A 23 -18.16 4.89 3.52
CA ARG A 23 -17.56 4.04 2.49
C ARG A 23 -16.48 3.19 3.13
N VAL A 24 -16.27 2.01 2.60
CA VAL A 24 -15.26 1.09 3.09
C VAL A 24 -14.57 0.42 1.93
N SER A 25 -13.29 0.13 2.11
CA SER A 25 -12.52 -0.64 1.14
C SER A 25 -11.84 -1.80 1.83
N PHE A 26 -11.73 -2.91 1.12
CA PHE A 26 -11.04 -4.11 1.58
C PHE A 26 -9.79 -4.29 0.73
N VAL A 27 -8.64 -4.32 1.41
CA VAL A 27 -7.35 -4.64 0.80
C VAL A 27 -7.00 -6.06 1.17
N TYR A 28 -7.05 -6.92 0.17
CA TYR A 28 -6.76 -8.34 0.29
C TYR A 28 -5.29 -8.56 -0.01
N HIS A 29 -4.64 -9.36 0.83
CA HIS A 29 -3.30 -9.88 0.61
C HIS A 29 -3.44 -11.40 0.55
N LEU A 30 -3.23 -12.00 -0.61
CA LEU A 30 -3.61 -13.38 -0.88
C LEU A 30 -2.38 -14.20 -1.26
N LYS A 31 -2.23 -15.37 -0.64
CA LYS A 31 -1.33 -16.44 -1.06
C LYS A 31 -2.17 -17.59 -1.62
N ILE A 32 -2.18 -17.73 -2.94
CA ILE A 32 -3.17 -18.57 -3.65
C ILE A 32 -2.64 -20.00 -3.75
N SER A 33 -3.42 -20.97 -3.29
CA SER A 33 -3.08 -22.40 -3.33
C SER A 33 -3.93 -23.18 -4.35
N ASP A 34 -5.17 -22.76 -4.61
CA ASP A 34 -6.05 -23.29 -5.66
C ASP A 34 -6.44 -22.17 -6.62
N ILE A 35 -5.78 -22.16 -7.78
CA ILE A 35 -5.95 -21.13 -8.80
C ILE A 35 -7.35 -21.17 -9.43
N ASP A 36 -7.93 -22.35 -9.63
CA ASP A 36 -9.21 -22.47 -10.34
C ASP A 36 -10.39 -22.14 -9.43
N GLY A 37 -10.33 -22.58 -8.18
CA GLY A 37 -11.25 -22.13 -7.14
C GLY A 37 -11.17 -20.62 -6.91
N TYR A 38 -9.95 -20.07 -6.81
CA TYR A 38 -9.75 -18.62 -6.67
C TYR A 38 -10.31 -17.83 -7.86
N LYS A 39 -10.12 -18.26 -9.10
CA LYS A 39 -10.71 -17.60 -10.29
C LYS A 39 -12.23 -17.59 -10.25
N THR A 40 -12.84 -18.69 -9.79
CA THR A 40 -14.30 -18.78 -9.64
C THR A 40 -14.78 -17.75 -8.63
N TRP A 41 -14.14 -17.70 -7.46
CA TRP A 41 -14.43 -16.69 -6.43
C TRP A 41 -14.20 -15.26 -6.93
N LEU A 42 -13.13 -15.02 -7.71
CA LEU A 42 -12.80 -13.72 -8.27
C LEU A 42 -13.93 -13.21 -9.17
N ASN A 43 -14.45 -14.06 -10.05
CA ASN A 43 -15.55 -13.74 -10.96
C ASN A 43 -16.86 -13.49 -10.20
N GLU A 44 -17.18 -14.33 -9.22
CA GLU A 44 -18.40 -14.18 -8.40
C GLU A 44 -18.36 -12.89 -7.56
N SER A 45 -17.21 -12.58 -6.97
CA SER A 45 -17.05 -11.41 -6.10
C SER A 45 -17.11 -10.08 -6.86
N GLU A 46 -16.60 -10.02 -8.09
CA GLU A 46 -16.47 -8.76 -8.85
C GLU A 46 -17.81 -8.07 -9.14
N HIS A 47 -18.89 -8.85 -9.29
CA HIS A 47 -20.22 -8.34 -9.64
C HIS A 47 -21.22 -8.39 -8.48
N SER A 48 -20.75 -8.65 -7.27
CA SER A 48 -21.62 -8.87 -6.12
C SER A 48 -21.71 -7.65 -5.19
N PHE A 49 -22.86 -7.52 -4.50
CA PHE A 49 -23.09 -6.53 -3.43
C PHE A 49 -22.86 -5.05 -3.80
N SER A 50 -22.90 -4.71 -5.09
CA SER A 50 -22.65 -3.35 -5.60
C SER A 50 -21.27 -2.80 -5.22
N GLY A 51 -20.32 -3.68 -4.90
CA GLY A 51 -18.92 -3.33 -4.74
C GLY A 51 -18.27 -3.06 -6.10
N LYS A 52 -17.11 -2.41 -6.08
CA LYS A 52 -16.27 -2.24 -7.26
C LYS A 52 -14.86 -2.73 -6.96
N ARG A 53 -14.37 -3.68 -7.74
CA ARG A 53 -12.95 -4.01 -7.78
C ARG A 53 -12.19 -2.87 -8.46
N LEU A 54 -11.33 -2.21 -7.71
CA LEU A 54 -10.54 -1.08 -8.18
C LEU A 54 -9.19 -1.51 -8.73
N TYR A 55 -8.55 -2.47 -8.06
CA TYR A 55 -7.20 -2.92 -8.41
C TYR A 55 -7.03 -4.41 -8.17
N ARG A 56 -6.25 -5.02 -9.05
CA ARG A 56 -5.78 -6.40 -8.98
C ARG A 56 -4.29 -6.41 -9.35
N VAL A 57 -3.42 -6.71 -8.40
CA VAL A 57 -1.97 -6.61 -8.56
C VAL A 57 -1.30 -7.92 -8.20
N LYS A 58 -0.55 -8.48 -9.13
CA LYS A 58 0.35 -9.60 -8.89
C LYS A 58 1.63 -9.06 -8.24
N ALA A 59 1.91 -9.53 -7.02
CA ALA A 59 3.10 -9.13 -6.29
C ALA A 59 4.37 -9.67 -6.96
N ASP A 60 5.48 -8.94 -6.81
CA ASP A 60 6.79 -9.44 -7.14
C ASP A 60 7.10 -10.69 -6.28
N PRO A 61 7.92 -11.64 -6.77
CA PRO A 61 8.22 -12.90 -6.07
C PRO A 61 9.21 -12.70 -4.90
N VAL A 62 9.03 -11.62 -4.14
CA VAL A 62 9.86 -11.22 -3.00
C VAL A 62 9.01 -10.57 -1.92
N ALA A 63 8.35 -11.41 -1.15
CA ALA A 63 7.85 -11.00 0.13
C ALA A 63 9.01 -10.73 1.09
N ARG A 64 8.94 -9.65 1.87
CA ARG A 64 9.69 -9.59 3.13
C ARG A 64 9.24 -10.75 4.02
N GLU A 65 10.10 -11.23 4.91
CA GLU A 65 9.73 -12.24 5.90
C GLU A 65 8.42 -11.85 6.61
N GLY A 66 7.44 -12.76 6.62
CA GLY A 66 6.09 -12.51 7.16
C GLY A 66 5.10 -11.78 6.23
N MET A 67 5.44 -11.54 4.96
CA MET A 67 4.59 -10.88 3.94
C MET A 67 4.30 -11.78 2.72
N LEU A 68 4.03 -13.08 2.92
CA LEU A 68 3.79 -14.03 1.83
C LEU A 68 2.53 -13.67 1.03
N VAL A 69 2.71 -13.04 -0.13
CA VAL A 69 1.61 -12.53 -0.98
C VAL A 69 1.92 -12.82 -2.44
N ASP A 70 0.95 -13.44 -3.13
CA ASP A 70 0.97 -13.61 -4.58
C ASP A 70 0.17 -12.49 -5.27
N GLU A 71 -0.96 -12.09 -4.67
CA GLU A 71 -1.88 -11.12 -5.26
C GLU A 71 -2.47 -10.17 -4.22
N ILE A 72 -2.67 -8.91 -4.64
CA ILE A 72 -3.32 -7.86 -3.87
C ILE A 72 -4.58 -7.43 -4.61
N LEU A 73 -5.71 -7.44 -3.91
CA LEU A 73 -6.98 -6.91 -4.41
C LEU A 73 -7.40 -5.69 -3.61
N ILE A 74 -8.03 -4.73 -4.27
CA ILE A 74 -8.66 -3.59 -3.60
C ILE A 74 -10.10 -3.48 -4.10
N ASP A 75 -11.04 -3.84 -3.24
CA ASP A 75 -12.47 -3.70 -3.50
C ASP A 75 -13.03 -2.54 -2.67
N GLU A 76 -13.89 -1.72 -3.27
CA GLU A 76 -14.51 -0.57 -2.62
C GLU A 76 -16.04 -0.69 -2.61
N PHE A 77 -16.64 -0.34 -1.47
CA PHE A 77 -18.08 -0.35 -1.25
C PHE A 77 -18.56 1.04 -0.81
N TYR A 78 -19.59 1.54 -1.50
CA TYR A 78 -20.24 2.81 -1.20
C TYR A 78 -21.27 2.72 -0.06
N SER A 79 -21.39 1.54 0.54
CA SER A 79 -22.19 1.27 1.73
C SER A 79 -21.42 0.31 2.63
N VAL A 80 -21.20 0.72 3.88
CA VAL A 80 -20.54 -0.13 4.89
C VAL A 80 -21.32 -1.44 5.09
N GLN A 81 -22.65 -1.37 5.14
CA GLN A 81 -23.49 -2.55 5.30
C GLN A 81 -23.27 -3.54 4.15
N LYS A 82 -23.28 -3.06 2.90
CA LYS A 82 -23.04 -3.92 1.73
C LYS A 82 -21.65 -4.55 1.73
N GLY A 83 -20.62 -3.82 2.16
CA GLY A 83 -19.27 -4.37 2.33
C GLY A 83 -19.20 -5.46 3.40
N LEU A 84 -19.86 -5.27 4.55
CA LEU A 84 -19.92 -6.29 5.60
C LEU A 84 -20.72 -7.52 5.16
N ASP A 85 -21.83 -7.33 4.44
CA ASP A 85 -22.64 -8.43 3.88
C ASP A 85 -21.82 -9.23 2.85
N PHE A 86 -21.06 -8.54 1.99
CA PHE A 86 -20.13 -9.15 1.05
C PHE A 86 -19.13 -10.05 1.77
N LEU A 87 -18.45 -9.52 2.78
CA LEU A 87 -17.43 -10.26 3.50
C LEU A 87 -18.00 -11.44 4.29
N SER A 88 -19.19 -11.28 4.88
CA SER A 88 -19.87 -12.35 5.61
C SER A 88 -20.29 -13.50 4.67
N THR A 89 -20.59 -13.18 3.41
CA THR A 89 -21.07 -14.16 2.42
C THR A 89 -19.93 -14.83 1.66
N LEU A 90 -18.95 -14.04 1.20
CA LEU A 90 -17.91 -14.49 0.27
C LEU A 90 -16.52 -14.51 0.90
N GLY A 91 -16.28 -13.81 2.00
CA GLY A 91 -14.96 -13.70 2.62
C GLY A 91 -14.41 -15.04 3.10
N GLY A 92 -15.23 -15.85 3.77
CA GLY A 92 -14.83 -17.17 4.29
C GLY A 92 -14.50 -18.21 3.21
N ALA A 93 -14.94 -17.99 1.96
CA ALA A 93 -14.60 -18.89 0.86
C ALA A 93 -13.10 -18.84 0.52
N LEU A 94 -12.41 -17.74 0.80
CA LEU A 94 -10.98 -17.59 0.55
C LEU A 94 -10.12 -18.63 1.29
N GLU A 95 -10.57 -19.14 2.45
CA GLU A 95 -9.87 -20.20 3.19
C GLU A 95 -9.72 -21.50 2.40
N ARG A 96 -10.58 -21.72 1.39
CA ARG A 96 -10.53 -22.92 0.54
C ARG A 96 -9.51 -22.78 -0.58
N PHE A 97 -9.19 -21.55 -0.97
CA PHE A 97 -8.43 -21.26 -2.19
C PHE A 97 -7.08 -20.58 -1.92
N CYS A 98 -6.89 -20.05 -0.71
CA CYS A 98 -5.66 -19.42 -0.28
C CYS A 98 -5.00 -20.25 0.83
N SER A 99 -3.69 -20.48 0.74
CA SER A 99 -2.93 -21.06 1.85
C SER A 99 -2.72 -20.06 2.97
N GLU A 100 -2.60 -18.77 2.62
CA GLU A 100 -2.56 -17.66 3.57
C GLU A 100 -3.34 -16.47 3.02
N TYR A 101 -4.01 -15.71 3.89
CA TYR A 101 -4.66 -14.47 3.48
C TYR A 101 -4.81 -13.46 4.62
N ALA A 102 -4.81 -12.17 4.28
CA ALA A 102 -5.15 -11.09 5.20
C ALA A 102 -6.05 -10.05 4.52
N ILE A 103 -7.11 -9.63 5.20
CA ILE A 103 -8.08 -8.64 4.69
C ILE A 103 -8.05 -7.43 5.61
N LEU A 104 -7.50 -6.33 5.10
CA LEU A 104 -7.44 -5.05 5.81
C LEU A 104 -8.63 -4.19 5.43
N VAL A 105 -9.35 -3.68 6.42
CA VAL A 105 -10.45 -2.73 6.23
C VAL A 105 -9.91 -1.31 6.28
N ILE A 106 -10.23 -0.51 5.28
CA ILE A 106 -9.72 0.85 5.13
C ILE A 106 -10.88 1.83 4.98
N LYS A 107 -10.78 2.98 5.65
CA LYS A 107 -11.56 4.19 5.35
C LYS A 107 -10.86 4.88 4.17
N PRO A 108 -11.40 4.79 2.94
CA PRO A 108 -10.71 5.34 1.78
C PRO A 108 -10.71 6.87 1.82
N GLU A 109 -9.64 7.47 1.31
CA GLU A 109 -9.63 8.91 1.01
C GLU A 109 -10.65 9.23 -0.10
N PRO A 110 -11.20 10.45 -0.13
CA PRO A 110 -12.10 10.87 -1.20
C PRO A 110 -11.44 10.71 -2.59
N PRO A 111 -12.11 10.10 -3.59
CA PRO A 111 -11.53 9.88 -4.92
C PRO A 111 -11.01 11.16 -5.59
N ILE A 112 -11.62 12.30 -5.30
CA ILE A 112 -11.22 13.60 -5.84
C ILE A 112 -9.76 13.95 -5.50
N VAL A 113 -9.24 13.47 -4.36
CA VAL A 113 -7.84 13.68 -3.96
C VAL A 113 -6.90 13.08 -5.00
N PHE A 114 -7.10 11.82 -5.39
CA PHE A 114 -6.25 11.13 -6.36
C PHE A 114 -6.42 11.68 -7.78
N HIS A 115 -7.63 12.12 -8.15
CA HIS A 115 -7.86 12.79 -9.43
C HIS A 115 -7.10 14.12 -9.51
N LEU A 116 -7.12 14.92 -8.43
CA LEU A 116 -6.39 16.17 -8.35
C LEU A 116 -4.88 15.94 -8.44
N VAL A 117 -4.35 14.97 -7.70
CA VAL A 117 -2.91 14.64 -7.74
C VAL A 117 -2.48 14.16 -9.13
N LYS A 118 -3.30 13.36 -9.82
CA LYS A 118 -3.07 12.98 -11.22
C LYS A 118 -3.02 14.20 -12.14
N TRP A 119 -3.92 15.16 -11.97
CA TRP A 119 -3.89 16.42 -12.73
C TRP A 119 -2.65 17.25 -12.44
N ILE A 120 -2.25 17.38 -11.17
CA ILE A 120 -1.01 18.04 -10.76
C ILE A 120 0.20 17.35 -11.39
N SER A 121 0.27 16.02 -11.38
CA SER A 121 1.34 15.26 -12.07
C SER A 121 1.42 15.63 -13.54
N ARG A 122 0.28 15.71 -14.25
CA ARG A 122 0.27 16.11 -15.67
C ARG A 122 0.84 17.51 -15.86
N LEU A 123 0.48 18.47 -15.02
CA LEU A 123 1.00 19.84 -15.08
C LEU A 123 2.49 19.90 -14.76
N ILE A 124 2.94 19.25 -13.68
CA ILE A 124 4.36 19.19 -13.31
C ILE A 124 5.19 18.59 -14.45
N ARG A 125 4.70 17.52 -15.10
CA ARG A 125 5.39 16.91 -16.24
C ARG A 125 5.53 17.84 -17.44
N LEU A 126 4.55 18.70 -17.70
CA LEU A 126 4.62 19.65 -18.80
C LEU A 126 5.73 20.68 -18.62
N PHE A 127 6.00 21.11 -17.38
CA PHE A 127 6.96 22.20 -17.11
C PHE A 127 8.29 21.75 -16.49
N LYS A 128 8.27 20.66 -15.72
CA LYS A 128 9.41 20.16 -14.92
C LYS A 128 9.58 18.64 -15.03
N GLY A 129 9.01 18.03 -16.08
CA GLY A 129 9.05 16.59 -16.29
C GLY A 129 10.48 16.07 -16.47
N THR A 130 10.70 14.84 -16.03
CA THR A 130 11.94 14.10 -16.32
C THR A 130 11.59 12.76 -16.95
N THR A 131 12.48 12.25 -17.78
CA THR A 131 12.35 10.95 -18.44
C THR A 131 13.57 10.11 -18.11
N ASP A 132 13.36 9.02 -17.40
CA ASP A 132 14.43 8.10 -17.03
C ASP A 132 14.68 7.09 -18.18
N LYS A 133 15.92 6.96 -18.63
CA LYS A 133 16.33 6.06 -19.73
C LYS A 133 17.46 5.15 -19.28
N GLY A 134 17.60 4.01 -19.96
CA GLY A 134 18.64 3.02 -19.65
C GLY A 134 18.35 2.21 -18.39
N THR A 135 19.38 1.54 -17.87
CA THR A 135 19.30 0.75 -16.65
C THR A 135 19.67 1.64 -15.47
N PRO A 136 18.79 1.80 -14.46
CA PRO A 136 19.13 2.48 -13.21
C PRO A 136 20.36 1.86 -12.56
N SER A 137 21.12 2.65 -11.80
CA SER A 137 22.29 2.14 -11.08
C SER A 137 21.87 1.13 -10.00
N ALA A 138 22.79 0.46 -9.32
CA ALA A 138 22.46 -0.40 -8.18
C ALA A 138 22.99 0.19 -6.87
N ASN A 139 23.11 1.53 -6.81
CA ASN A 139 23.87 2.21 -5.76
C ASN A 139 23.03 2.58 -4.54
N TRP A 140 21.70 2.60 -4.67
CA TRP A 140 20.83 2.87 -3.54
C TRP A 140 20.80 1.68 -2.58
N SER A 141 20.95 1.97 -1.29
CA SER A 141 20.78 1.03 -0.18
C SER A 141 20.20 1.80 1.00
N ALA A 142 19.57 1.09 1.94
CA ALA A 142 19.06 1.69 3.17
C ALA A 142 19.50 0.88 4.38
N GLU A 143 20.14 1.53 5.35
CA GLU A 143 20.52 0.90 6.61
C GLU A 143 19.27 0.52 7.44
N ASN A 144 18.24 1.38 7.43
CA ASN A 144 17.02 1.17 8.19
C ASN A 144 15.97 0.38 7.39
N ILE A 145 16.19 -0.92 7.28
CA ILE A 145 15.25 -1.82 6.60
C ILE A 145 13.85 -1.85 7.25
N ALA A 146 13.66 -1.36 8.48
CA ALA A 146 12.32 -1.32 9.07
C ALA A 146 11.37 -0.37 8.32
N VAL A 147 11.89 0.65 7.64
CA VAL A 147 11.10 1.71 6.97
C VAL A 147 11.36 1.82 5.47
N TRP A 148 12.27 0.99 4.95
CA TRP A 148 12.72 0.92 3.56
C TRP A 148 12.67 -0.52 3.04
N PRO A 149 12.58 -0.77 1.72
CA PRO A 149 12.71 -2.13 1.19
C PRO A 149 14.10 -2.69 1.50
N ASP A 150 14.18 -3.99 1.75
CA ASP A 150 15.48 -4.65 1.95
C ASP A 150 16.19 -4.97 0.62
N ASP A 151 17.46 -5.37 0.71
CA ASP A 151 18.31 -5.65 -0.45
C ASP A 151 17.70 -6.72 -1.37
N LYS A 152 17.03 -7.74 -0.81
CA LYS A 152 16.40 -8.80 -1.60
C LYS A 152 15.21 -8.27 -2.38
N GLN A 153 14.36 -7.44 -1.74
CA GLN A 153 13.27 -6.75 -2.42
C GLN A 153 13.80 -5.88 -3.56
N MET A 154 14.90 -5.16 -3.34
CA MET A 154 15.52 -4.32 -4.37
C MET A 154 16.17 -5.12 -5.49
N GLU A 155 16.84 -6.23 -5.19
CA GLU A 155 17.43 -7.14 -6.19
C GLU A 155 16.34 -7.67 -7.14
N VAL A 156 15.27 -8.23 -6.56
CA VAL A 156 14.15 -8.76 -7.36
C VAL A 156 13.46 -7.64 -8.12
N ALA A 157 13.25 -6.46 -7.51
CA ALA A 157 12.69 -5.32 -8.21
C ALA A 157 13.55 -4.92 -9.42
N ARG A 158 14.87 -4.97 -9.34
CA ARG A 158 15.76 -4.69 -10.47
C ARG A 158 15.77 -5.79 -11.53
N ALA A 159 15.52 -7.03 -11.15
CA ALA A 159 15.45 -8.18 -12.06
C ALA A 159 14.13 -8.29 -12.85
N GLN A 160 13.06 -7.61 -12.40
CA GLN A 160 11.79 -7.54 -13.14
C GLN A 160 11.89 -6.62 -14.38
N ASN A 161 10.85 -6.63 -15.21
CA ASN A 161 10.80 -5.80 -16.41
C ASN A 161 10.78 -4.30 -16.06
N LEU A 162 11.84 -3.57 -16.44
CA LEU A 162 12.00 -2.16 -16.14
C LEU A 162 10.98 -1.23 -16.83
N ASP A 163 10.39 -1.69 -17.94
CA ASP A 163 9.45 -0.92 -18.76
C ASP A 163 7.98 -1.20 -18.45
N GLU A 164 7.71 -2.16 -17.56
CA GLU A 164 6.35 -2.47 -17.14
C GLU A 164 5.84 -1.47 -16.10
N THR A 165 4.53 -1.22 -16.11
CA THR A 165 3.88 -0.44 -15.05
C THR A 165 4.11 -1.12 -13.70
N LEU A 166 4.51 -0.31 -12.72
CA LEU A 166 4.71 -0.76 -11.35
C LEU A 166 3.66 -0.13 -10.45
N PHE A 167 3.13 -0.94 -9.54
CA PHE A 167 2.39 -0.49 -8.39
C PHE A 167 3.22 -0.74 -7.13
N VAL A 168 3.26 0.24 -6.25
CA VAL A 168 3.90 0.15 -4.93
C VAL A 168 2.87 0.54 -3.90
N TYR A 169 2.64 -0.33 -2.93
CA TYR A 169 1.84 0.01 -1.77
C TYR A 169 2.73 0.09 -0.53
N ASN A 170 2.39 1.02 0.37
CA ASN A 170 2.97 1.08 1.70
C ASN A 170 1.85 1.03 2.75
N LEU A 171 2.03 0.19 3.76
CA LEU A 171 1.34 0.30 5.05
C LEU A 171 2.30 0.91 6.04
N ASN A 172 2.02 2.12 6.48
CA ASN A 172 2.90 2.91 7.34
C ASN A 172 2.45 2.83 8.80
N LYS A 173 3.41 2.62 9.70
CA LYS A 173 3.24 2.87 11.14
C LYS A 173 4.11 4.07 11.53
N TYR A 174 3.49 5.13 12.01
CA TYR A 174 4.18 6.33 12.47
C TYR A 174 4.74 6.14 13.88
N LYS A 175 5.88 6.77 14.17
CA LYS A 175 6.31 6.97 15.55
C LYS A 175 5.39 8.00 16.23
N PRO A 176 5.11 7.87 17.54
CA PRO A 176 4.42 8.92 18.28
C PRO A 176 5.16 10.27 18.20
N VAL A 177 6.49 10.22 18.33
CA VAL A 177 7.39 11.38 18.18
C VAL A 177 8.51 11.01 17.21
N ALA A 178 8.81 11.90 16.27
CA ALA A 178 9.86 11.70 15.28
C ALA A 178 11.25 11.70 15.94
N GLN A 179 12.12 10.82 15.46
CA GLN A 179 13.47 10.64 16.00
C GLN A 179 14.52 10.98 14.94
N TYR A 180 14.90 12.26 14.88
CA TYR A 180 15.98 12.73 14.00
C TYR A 180 17.34 12.44 14.64
N SER A 181 18.30 11.96 13.83
CA SER A 181 19.70 11.76 14.24
C SER A 181 20.36 13.09 14.61
N ASP A 182 20.17 14.12 13.78
CA ASP A 182 20.62 15.48 14.05
C ASP A 182 19.49 16.32 14.64
N VAL A 183 19.60 16.62 15.94
CA VAL A 183 18.59 17.40 16.65
C VAL A 183 18.85 18.89 16.49
N ASN A 184 17.96 19.61 15.81
CA ASN A 184 17.92 21.07 15.75
C ASN A 184 16.54 21.57 16.24
N GLU A 185 16.34 22.89 16.34
CA GLU A 185 15.06 23.43 16.82
C GLU A 185 13.86 22.96 15.98
N GLY A 186 14.02 22.84 14.66
CA GLY A 186 12.98 22.38 13.75
C GLY A 186 12.67 20.87 13.80
N SER A 187 13.42 20.11 14.60
CA SER A 187 13.25 18.67 14.81
C SER A 187 12.71 18.32 16.21
N LYS A 188 12.59 19.29 17.12
CA LYS A 188 12.02 19.08 18.46
C LYS A 188 10.49 18.96 18.40
N ASN A 189 9.93 17.99 19.12
CA ASN A 189 8.48 17.78 19.29
C ASN A 189 7.68 17.58 18.00
N VAL A 190 8.33 17.17 16.90
CA VAL A 190 7.66 16.83 15.65
C VAL A 190 7.07 15.43 15.79
N SER A 191 5.79 15.23 15.47
CA SER A 191 5.18 13.90 15.44
C SER A 191 5.72 13.06 14.27
N GLY A 192 5.65 11.73 14.36
CA GLY A 192 6.11 10.87 13.26
C GLY A 192 5.35 11.11 11.95
N LYS A 193 4.05 11.43 12.04
CA LYS A 193 3.24 11.81 10.89
C LYS A 193 3.74 13.11 10.24
N GLU A 194 4.02 14.16 11.01
CA GLU A 194 4.51 15.42 10.46
C GLU A 194 5.88 15.26 9.80
N ALA A 195 6.76 14.45 10.38
CA ALA A 195 8.03 14.08 9.74
C ALA A 195 7.77 13.36 8.41
N TYR A 196 6.87 12.38 8.37
CA TYR A 196 6.52 11.69 7.14
C TYR A 196 5.86 12.59 6.09
N ASP A 197 5.08 13.60 6.51
CA ASP A 197 4.51 14.60 5.61
C ASP A 197 5.61 15.47 4.96
N ARG A 198 6.69 15.78 5.68
CA ARG A 198 7.89 16.46 5.11
C ARG A 198 8.56 15.58 4.04
N TYR A 199 8.77 14.30 4.33
CA TYR A 199 9.26 13.32 3.34
C TYR A 199 8.35 13.28 2.11
N SER A 200 7.03 13.16 2.33
CA SER A 200 6.03 13.01 1.28
C SER A 200 5.98 14.21 0.33
N LYS A 201 6.29 15.43 0.79
CA LYS A 201 6.40 16.62 -0.06
C LYS A 201 7.60 16.52 -1.02
N ILE A 202 8.76 16.11 -0.51
CA ILE A 202 9.99 15.97 -1.29
C ILE A 202 9.85 14.81 -2.28
N ALA A 203 9.60 13.60 -1.76
CA ALA A 203 9.42 12.40 -2.58
C ALA A 203 8.25 12.55 -3.56
N GLY A 204 7.14 13.15 -3.11
CA GLY A 204 5.97 13.37 -3.95
C GLY A 204 6.28 14.21 -5.19
N PHE A 205 7.06 15.28 -5.06
CA PHE A 205 7.46 16.07 -6.24
C PHE A 205 8.28 15.24 -7.24
N GLU A 206 9.23 14.45 -6.75
CA GLU A 206 10.11 13.57 -7.54
C GLU A 206 9.33 12.49 -8.29
N LEU A 207 8.35 11.90 -7.63
CA LEU A 207 7.37 10.97 -8.19
C LEU A 207 6.54 11.64 -9.30
N LEU A 208 5.91 12.77 -8.99
CA LEU A 208 4.98 13.45 -9.88
C LEU A 208 5.64 13.93 -11.17
N ARG A 209 6.88 14.41 -11.11
CA ARG A 209 7.65 14.84 -12.30
C ARG A 209 8.07 13.69 -13.22
N ARG A 210 8.12 12.45 -12.70
CA ARG A 210 8.31 11.21 -13.48
C ARG A 210 6.99 10.61 -13.96
N GLY A 211 5.85 11.19 -13.58
CA GLY A 211 4.52 10.69 -13.91
C GLY A 211 4.01 9.57 -13.03
N ALA A 212 4.70 9.31 -11.92
CA ALA A 212 4.19 8.47 -10.87
C ALA A 212 3.32 9.29 -9.91
N TYR A 213 2.26 8.68 -9.38
CA TYR A 213 1.33 9.36 -8.48
C TYR A 213 0.56 8.36 -7.60
N PRO A 214 0.17 8.75 -6.38
CA PRO A 214 -0.83 8.03 -5.60
C PRO A 214 -2.12 7.85 -6.39
N VAL A 215 -2.56 6.61 -6.54
CA VAL A 215 -3.82 6.25 -7.22
C VAL A 215 -4.92 5.90 -6.22
N TYR A 216 -4.55 5.48 -5.01
CA TYR A 216 -5.49 5.10 -3.97
C TYR A 216 -4.83 5.15 -2.58
N GLY A 217 -5.61 5.12 -1.50
CA GLY A 217 -5.11 5.24 -0.14
C GLY A 217 -6.21 5.53 0.88
N GLY A 218 -5.85 5.48 2.17
CA GLY A 218 -6.81 5.68 3.26
C GLY A 218 -6.25 5.35 4.63
N LYS A 219 -7.12 5.41 5.63
CA LYS A 219 -6.81 5.03 7.01
C LYS A 219 -7.23 3.58 7.27
N PRO A 220 -6.30 2.66 7.57
CA PRO A 220 -6.66 1.33 8.07
C PRO A 220 -7.49 1.43 9.36
N ILE A 221 -8.59 0.68 9.42
CA ILE A 221 -9.57 0.73 10.52
C ILE A 221 -9.43 -0.51 11.40
N CYS A 222 -9.56 -1.69 10.80
CA CYS A 222 -9.48 -2.97 11.48
C CYS A 222 -8.96 -4.03 10.50
N ILE A 223 -8.49 -5.14 11.05
CA ILE A 223 -8.19 -6.35 10.28
C ILE A 223 -9.45 -7.20 10.34
N PHE A 224 -9.99 -7.54 9.17
CA PHE A 224 -11.17 -8.39 9.11
C PHE A 224 -10.75 -9.86 9.31
N SER A 225 -9.83 -10.37 8.50
CA SER A 225 -9.27 -11.72 8.64
C SER A 225 -7.75 -11.70 8.52
N SER A 226 -7.09 -12.65 9.17
CA SER A 226 -5.69 -12.98 8.93
C SER A 226 -5.32 -14.34 9.50
N ASP A 227 -4.34 -14.99 8.88
CA ASP A 227 -3.55 -16.01 9.58
C ASP A 227 -2.75 -15.40 10.73
N LYS A 228 -2.51 -16.22 11.75
CA LYS A 228 -1.75 -15.81 12.93
C LYS A 228 -0.33 -15.43 12.49
N ASP A 229 0.16 -14.30 12.98
CA ASP A 229 1.52 -13.77 12.76
C ASP A 229 1.81 -13.10 11.40
N CYS A 230 0.80 -12.83 10.56
CA CYS A 230 1.00 -12.06 9.33
C CYS A 230 1.34 -10.58 9.63
N MET A 231 2.48 -10.08 9.13
CA MET A 231 2.92 -8.68 9.32
C MET A 231 1.91 -7.68 8.75
N LEU A 232 1.21 -8.07 7.67
CA LEU A 232 0.23 -7.24 6.98
C LEU A 232 -1.02 -7.02 7.82
N ALA A 233 -1.34 -7.99 8.68
CA ALA A 233 -2.42 -7.95 9.64
C ALA A 233 -1.98 -7.41 11.00
N GLN A 234 -1.25 -6.30 10.98
CA GLN A 234 -0.97 -5.51 12.17
C GLN A 234 -1.73 -4.19 12.12
N HIS A 235 -1.73 -3.44 13.23
CA HIS A 235 -2.29 -2.10 13.23
C HIS A 235 -1.36 -1.15 12.44
N TRP A 236 -1.94 -0.41 11.49
CA TRP A 236 -1.25 0.52 10.60
C TRP A 236 -1.96 1.87 10.62
N ASP A 237 -1.21 2.96 10.49
CA ASP A 237 -1.76 4.31 10.58
C ASP A 237 -2.20 4.85 9.22
N HIS A 238 -1.53 4.43 8.14
CA HIS A 238 -1.83 4.92 6.80
C HIS A 238 -1.54 3.87 5.73
N PHE A 239 -2.44 3.76 4.76
CA PHE A 239 -2.28 2.98 3.54
C PHE A 239 -2.17 3.93 2.36
N ILE A 240 -1.15 3.75 1.52
CA ILE A 240 -0.97 4.52 0.29
C ILE A 240 -0.59 3.58 -0.85
N PHE A 241 -1.22 3.78 -2.01
CA PHE A 241 -1.04 2.97 -3.20
C PHE A 241 -0.66 3.85 -4.39
N VAL A 242 0.51 3.59 -4.93
CA VAL A 242 1.19 4.47 -5.89
C VAL A 242 1.41 3.73 -7.19
N ARG A 243 1.05 4.36 -8.31
CA ARG A 243 1.36 3.88 -9.65
C ARG A 243 2.61 4.61 -10.17
N TYR A 244 3.54 3.85 -10.72
CA TYR A 244 4.64 4.34 -11.54
C TYR A 244 4.37 3.97 -13.00
N PRO A 245 4.61 4.87 -13.98
CA PRO A 245 4.44 4.55 -15.40
C PRO A 245 5.28 3.33 -15.81
N GLN A 246 6.52 3.30 -15.32
CA GLN A 246 7.46 2.21 -15.51
C GLN A 246 8.23 1.95 -14.21
N ARG A 247 8.59 0.70 -13.97
CA ARG A 247 9.40 0.28 -12.83
C ARG A 247 10.73 1.05 -12.72
N ARG A 248 11.38 1.36 -13.85
CA ARG A 248 12.57 2.23 -13.90
C ARG A 248 12.38 3.58 -13.21
N ASN A 249 11.15 4.12 -13.21
CA ASN A 249 10.89 5.42 -12.59
C ASN A 249 11.00 5.36 -11.06
N LEU A 250 10.63 4.24 -10.43
CA LEU A 250 10.86 4.05 -8.99
C LEU A 250 12.36 4.04 -8.70
N LEU A 251 13.11 3.20 -9.41
CA LEU A 251 14.55 3.01 -9.18
C LEU A 251 15.33 4.32 -9.42
N ALA A 252 15.01 5.06 -10.48
CA ALA A 252 15.59 6.37 -10.73
C ALA A 252 15.12 7.46 -9.76
N THR A 253 13.97 7.28 -9.09
CA THR A 253 13.49 8.20 -8.05
C THR A 253 14.34 8.03 -6.79
N ILE A 254 14.48 6.80 -6.30
CA ILE A 254 15.21 6.53 -5.05
C ILE A 254 16.71 6.81 -5.18
N GLU A 255 17.27 6.77 -6.39
CA GLU A 255 18.67 7.12 -6.64
C GLU A 255 18.93 8.62 -6.82
N SER A 256 17.88 9.45 -6.80
CA SER A 256 18.04 10.89 -7.04
C SER A 256 18.46 11.65 -5.78
N GLU A 257 19.38 12.60 -5.94
CA GLU A 257 19.84 13.46 -4.83
C GLU A 257 18.68 14.20 -4.14
N GLU A 258 17.67 14.64 -4.89
CA GLU A 258 16.50 15.29 -4.32
C GLU A 258 15.66 14.35 -3.45
N PHE A 259 15.51 13.07 -3.83
CA PHE A 259 14.82 12.09 -3.01
C PHE A 259 15.59 11.81 -1.71
N ASN A 260 16.91 11.69 -1.79
CA ASN A 260 17.79 11.41 -0.65
C ASN A 260 17.64 12.47 0.46
N LYS A 261 17.39 13.73 0.11
CA LYS A 261 17.12 14.81 1.08
C LYS A 261 15.89 14.53 1.96
N GLY A 262 14.95 13.71 1.48
CA GLY A 262 13.75 13.32 2.22
C GLY A 262 13.94 12.13 3.16
N GLU A 263 14.99 11.32 2.97
CA GLU A 263 15.14 10.04 3.67
C GLU A 263 15.18 10.23 5.19
N VAL A 264 15.94 11.23 5.65
CA VAL A 264 16.03 11.62 7.06
C VAL A 264 14.67 11.85 7.71
N HIS A 265 13.68 12.35 6.96
CA HIS A 265 12.33 12.58 7.48
C HIS A 265 11.50 11.29 7.53
N ARG A 266 11.71 10.36 6.59
CA ARG A 266 11.06 9.05 6.61
C ARG A 266 11.58 8.20 7.76
N ASP A 267 12.90 8.16 7.93
CA ASP A 267 13.56 7.44 9.02
C ASP A 267 13.18 7.96 10.40
N ALA A 268 13.11 9.29 10.53
CA ALA A 268 12.66 9.90 11.78
C ALA A 268 11.18 9.62 12.07
N GLY A 269 10.33 9.61 11.03
CA GLY A 269 8.89 9.58 11.19
C GLY A 269 8.26 8.19 11.30
N LEU A 270 8.82 7.18 10.64
CA LEU A 270 8.26 5.84 10.58
C LEU A 270 8.84 4.91 11.65
N GLN A 271 7.97 4.15 12.31
CA GLN A 271 8.37 3.03 13.16
C GLN A 271 8.65 1.79 12.31
N ARG A 272 7.76 1.49 11.37
CA ARG A 272 7.88 0.37 10.43
C ARG A 272 7.00 0.59 9.21
N VAL A 273 7.31 -0.12 8.14
CA VAL A 273 6.51 -0.16 6.91
C VAL A 273 6.40 -1.60 6.40
N ALA A 274 5.25 -1.93 5.81
CA ALA A 274 5.16 -3.05 4.88
C ALA A 274 5.08 -2.49 3.46
N ILE A 275 5.96 -2.96 2.58
CA ILE A 275 6.06 -2.54 1.18
C ILE A 275 5.88 -3.79 0.32
N CYS A 276 4.91 -3.78 -0.60
CA CYS A 276 5.01 -4.65 -1.77
C CYS A 276 5.06 -3.84 -3.05
N MET A 277 5.78 -4.44 -3.98
CA MET A 277 5.89 -4.06 -5.38
C MET A 277 5.16 -5.11 -6.20
N GLY A 278 4.56 -4.70 -7.29
CA GLY A 278 3.88 -5.62 -8.18
C GLY A 278 3.35 -4.94 -9.42
N LYS A 279 2.73 -5.73 -10.29
CA LYS A 279 2.15 -5.27 -11.54
C LYS A 279 0.70 -5.66 -11.66
N GLU A 280 -0.02 -5.00 -12.56
CA GLU A 280 -1.40 -5.36 -12.88
C GLU A 280 -1.49 -6.84 -13.29
N ALA A 281 -2.47 -7.56 -12.73
CA ALA A 281 -2.64 -9.00 -12.91
C ALA A 281 -3.53 -9.39 -14.09
#